data_AF-A0A7S1FSD4-F1
#
_entry.id   AF-A0A7S1FSD4-F1
#
_cell.length_a   1.000
_cell.length_b   1.000
_cell.length_c   1.000
_cell.angle_alpha   90.00
_cell.angle_beta   90.00
_cell.angle_gamma   90.00
#
_symmetry.space_group_name_H-M   'P 1'
#
loop_
_entity.id
_entity.type
_entity.pdbx_description
1 polymer ?
#
loop_
_entity_poly.entity_id
_entity_poly.type
_entity_poly.pdbx_seq_one_letter_code
_entity_poly.pdbx_strand_id
1 'polypeptide(L)'
;ENGPPPADGSDVSLPAFTNLVIRADMLLGISEGPYGRIFVPSGARLIFDDSASPLELHTLGIEVEGALEAGSPTCRLSGRVEITLHGTFDPPADGSDRHLAAASSSDPRVKGIDVRDEEGARWDFHGKRYRPTWTRLAAPVPGGSDDDWPTIRGRVLFLQDCVNWPVGGEIAVTTSQAKDTRGFHQNEEATVSSVDCVTINGEEYGKITLTEPLVHYHHAGEREY
;
A
#
# COMPACT_ATOMS: atom_id res chain seq x y z
N GLU A 1 -15.81 20.95 23.93
CA GLU A 1 -14.66 21.41 23.14
C GLU A 1 -13.41 20.93 23.84
N ASN A 2 -12.80 19.85 23.36
CA ASN A 2 -11.42 19.52 23.66
C ASN A 2 -10.92 18.86 22.38
N GLY A 3 -9.91 19.45 21.75
CA GLY A 3 -9.25 18.84 20.60
C GLY A 3 -8.59 17.51 20.98
N PRO A 4 -7.92 16.84 20.03
CA PRO A 4 -7.13 15.66 20.36
C PRO A 4 -6.07 16.00 21.43
N PRO A 5 -5.54 14.99 22.15
CA PRO A 5 -4.40 15.21 23.03
C PRO A 5 -3.17 15.65 22.22
N PRO A 6 -2.21 16.38 22.82
CA PRO A 6 -0.95 16.71 22.17
C PRO A 6 -0.16 15.43 21.86
N ALA A 7 0.48 15.37 20.70
CA ALA A 7 1.40 14.29 20.34
C ALA A 7 2.82 14.58 20.87
N ASP A 8 2.99 14.41 22.18
CA ASP A 8 4.24 14.67 22.93
C ASP A 8 4.99 13.39 23.32
N GLY A 9 4.68 12.27 22.65
CA GLY A 9 5.18 10.94 22.97
C GLY A 9 4.42 10.22 24.08
N SER A 10 3.38 10.82 24.67
CA SER A 10 2.53 10.16 25.66
C SER A 10 1.58 9.13 25.02
N ASP A 11 1.35 8.04 25.76
CA ASP A 11 0.39 7.01 25.37
C ASP A 11 -1.05 7.60 25.35
N VAL A 12 -1.82 7.21 24.34
CA VAL A 12 -3.21 7.63 24.15
C VAL A 12 -4.10 6.41 24.19
N SER A 13 -5.14 6.46 25.02
CA SER A 13 -6.18 5.42 25.07
C SER A 13 -7.51 6.00 24.62
N LEU A 14 -8.15 5.37 23.64
CA LEU A 14 -9.51 5.72 23.26
C LEU A 14 -10.47 5.36 24.41
N PRO A 15 -11.53 6.15 24.65
CA PRO A 15 -12.56 5.73 25.59
C PRO A 15 -13.27 4.46 25.09
N ALA A 16 -13.57 3.53 25.99
CA ALA A 16 -14.27 2.30 25.64
C ALA A 16 -15.64 2.56 24.99
N PHE A 17 -16.03 1.68 24.05
CA PHE A 17 -17.32 1.77 23.33
C PHE A 17 -17.55 3.09 22.57
N THR A 18 -16.48 3.74 22.11
CA THR A 18 -16.57 4.98 21.33
C THR A 18 -16.15 4.80 19.88
N ASN A 19 -16.78 5.56 18.99
CA ASN A 19 -16.34 5.71 17.61
C ASN A 19 -15.62 7.05 17.49
N LEU A 20 -14.31 7.00 17.32
CA LEU A 20 -13.48 8.19 17.12
C LEU A 20 -13.10 8.29 15.64
N VAL A 21 -13.56 9.35 14.99
CA VAL A 21 -13.16 9.69 13.63
C VAL A 21 -12.01 10.69 13.71
N ILE A 22 -10.91 10.39 12.99
CA ILE A 22 -9.75 11.29 12.87
C ILE A 22 -9.61 11.78 11.43
N ARG A 23 -9.24 13.05 11.30
CA ARG A 23 -9.03 13.78 10.03
C ARG A 23 -7.71 14.56 10.10
N ALA A 24 -7.16 14.95 8.96
CA ALA A 24 -5.88 15.66 8.90
C ALA A 24 -5.85 16.96 9.74
N ASP A 25 -6.93 17.72 9.72
CA ASP A 25 -7.08 18.97 10.46
C ASP A 25 -7.18 18.79 11.99
N MET A 26 -7.43 17.55 12.45
CA MET A 26 -7.45 17.22 13.87
C MET A 26 -6.04 16.91 14.40
N LEU A 27 -5.23 16.20 13.62
CA LEU A 27 -3.96 15.63 14.09
C LEU A 27 -2.77 16.61 14.08
N LEU A 28 -2.90 17.74 13.37
CA LEU A 28 -1.79 18.66 13.08
C LEU A 28 -1.76 19.92 13.97
N GLY A 29 -2.62 20.00 14.99
CA GLY A 29 -2.87 21.26 15.70
C GLY A 29 -1.95 21.59 16.89
N ILE A 30 -1.21 20.63 17.48
CA ILE A 30 -0.70 20.82 18.86
C ILE A 30 0.59 20.06 19.25
N SER A 31 1.43 19.55 18.34
CA SER A 31 2.70 18.96 18.80
C SER A 31 3.89 18.93 17.85
N GLU A 32 5.08 18.83 18.46
CA GLU A 32 6.41 18.77 17.83
C GLU A 32 6.94 17.33 17.65
N GLY A 33 6.16 16.29 18.00
CA GLY A 33 6.60 14.88 17.99
C GLY A 33 5.49 13.86 17.66
N PRO A 34 5.79 12.55 17.69
CA PRO A 34 4.78 11.49 17.51
C PRO A 34 3.91 11.28 18.75
N TYR A 35 2.72 10.71 18.60
CA TYR A 35 2.01 10.08 19.73
C TYR A 35 2.83 8.93 20.32
N GLY A 36 2.62 8.62 21.61
CA GLY A 36 3.12 7.39 22.23
C GLY A 36 2.46 6.15 21.64
N ARG A 37 2.17 5.12 22.43
CA ARG A 37 1.32 4.01 21.95
C ARG A 37 -0.14 4.47 21.94
N ILE A 38 -0.85 4.18 20.84
CA ILE A 38 -2.30 4.37 20.73
C ILE A 38 -2.99 3.05 21.05
N PHE A 39 -3.84 3.03 22.08
CA PHE A 39 -4.64 1.89 22.47
C PHE A 39 -6.11 2.08 22.06
N VAL A 40 -6.62 1.12 21.28
CA VAL A 40 -8.02 1.05 20.85
C VAL A 40 -8.69 -0.10 21.60
N PRO A 41 -9.38 0.15 22.73
CA PRO A 41 -9.96 -0.91 23.56
C PRO A 41 -11.13 -1.61 22.88
N SER A 42 -11.50 -2.78 23.39
CA SER A 42 -12.68 -3.51 22.94
C SER A 42 -13.95 -2.63 22.89
N GLY A 43 -14.74 -2.81 21.83
CA GLY A 43 -15.92 -2.01 21.53
C GLY A 43 -15.65 -0.60 21.00
N ALA A 44 -14.41 -0.09 21.06
CA ALA A 44 -14.05 1.19 20.45
C ALA A 44 -13.65 1.03 18.97
N ARG A 45 -13.75 2.11 18.20
CA ARG A 45 -13.37 2.17 16.77
C ARG A 45 -12.58 3.44 16.52
N LEU A 46 -11.36 3.31 16.01
CA LEU A 46 -10.57 4.40 15.45
C LEU A 46 -10.76 4.40 13.92
N ILE A 47 -11.36 5.46 13.39
CA ILE A 47 -11.79 5.56 12.01
C ILE A 47 -11.01 6.68 11.31
N PHE A 48 -10.26 6.34 10.28
CA PHE A 48 -9.56 7.29 9.42
C PHE A 48 -10.50 7.84 8.36
N ASP A 49 -10.56 9.16 8.26
CA ASP A 49 -11.38 9.89 7.29
C ASP A 49 -10.47 10.76 6.40
N ASP A 50 -10.47 10.45 5.11
CA ASP A 50 -9.62 11.06 4.09
C ASP A 50 -10.22 12.31 3.44
N SER A 51 -11.37 12.81 3.93
CA SER A 51 -12.00 14.04 3.40
C SER A 51 -11.12 15.28 3.55
N ALA A 52 -10.20 15.27 4.51
CA ALA A 52 -9.08 16.20 4.62
C ALA A 52 -7.78 15.38 4.44
N SER A 53 -7.09 15.57 3.32
CA SER A 53 -5.93 14.75 2.89
C SER A 53 -4.71 15.65 2.61
N PRO A 54 -3.47 15.20 2.90
CA PRO A 54 -3.11 13.90 3.49
C PRO A 54 -3.43 13.81 4.99
N LEU A 55 -3.94 12.66 5.45
CA LEU A 55 -4.02 12.34 6.87
C LEU A 55 -2.72 11.62 7.25
N GLU A 56 -1.93 12.25 8.10
CA GLU A 56 -0.65 11.71 8.58
C GLU A 56 -0.73 11.47 10.10
N LEU A 57 -0.59 10.21 10.51
CA LEU A 57 -0.55 9.80 11.91
C LEU A 57 0.85 9.31 12.26
N HIS A 58 1.51 10.03 13.16
CA HIS A 58 2.80 9.63 13.71
C HIS A 58 2.62 9.05 15.12
N THR A 59 3.07 7.83 15.35
CA THR A 59 2.89 7.12 16.62
C THR A 59 4.05 6.17 16.92
N LEU A 60 4.30 5.83 18.18
CA LEU A 60 5.27 4.79 18.54
C LEU A 60 4.74 3.38 18.27
N GLY A 61 3.42 3.21 18.33
CA GLY A 61 2.75 1.94 18.07
C GLY A 61 1.23 2.04 18.18
N ILE A 62 0.53 1.01 17.72
CA ILE A 62 -0.93 0.91 17.88
C ILE A 62 -1.28 -0.48 18.39
N GLU A 63 -2.07 -0.54 19.46
CA GLU A 63 -2.61 -1.77 20.02
C GLU A 63 -4.13 -1.76 19.87
N VAL A 64 -4.70 -2.80 19.26
CA VAL A 64 -6.10 -2.85 18.81
C VAL A 64 -6.80 -4.06 19.38
N GLU A 65 -7.68 -3.82 20.35
CA GLU A 65 -8.69 -4.75 20.86
C GLU A 65 -10.10 -4.43 20.30
N GLY A 66 -10.30 -3.19 19.85
CA GLY A 66 -11.50 -2.73 19.15
C GLY A 66 -11.34 -2.77 17.62
N ALA A 67 -11.61 -1.68 16.91
CA ALA A 67 -11.45 -1.64 15.45
C ALA A 67 -10.55 -0.50 14.99
N LEU A 68 -9.66 -0.81 14.06
CA LEU A 68 -8.90 0.17 13.28
C LEU A 68 -9.43 0.16 11.85
N GLU A 69 -10.02 1.27 11.38
CA GLU A 69 -10.83 1.26 10.14
C GLU A 69 -10.55 2.45 9.25
N ALA A 70 -10.58 2.23 7.94
CA ALA A 70 -10.37 3.26 6.95
C ALA A 70 -11.22 2.95 5.70
N GLY A 71 -12.33 3.67 5.52
CA GLY A 71 -13.31 3.38 4.47
C GLY A 71 -14.12 2.10 4.68
N SER A 72 -14.85 1.67 3.65
CA SER A 72 -15.67 0.45 3.65
C SER A 72 -15.75 -0.18 2.25
N PRO A 73 -16.29 -1.40 2.09
CA PRO A 73 -16.46 -2.02 0.78
C PRO A 73 -17.25 -1.17 -0.23
N THR A 74 -18.20 -0.35 0.25
CA THR A 74 -19.08 0.51 -0.54
C THR A 74 -18.68 1.99 -0.51
N CYS A 75 -17.81 2.41 0.42
CA CYS A 75 -17.32 3.79 0.57
C CYS A 75 -15.80 3.76 0.75
N ARG A 76 -15.09 3.60 -0.36
CA ARG A 76 -13.63 3.47 -0.38
C ARG A 76 -12.96 4.83 -0.24
N LEU A 77 -11.81 4.84 0.43
CA LEU A 77 -10.95 6.01 0.48
C LEU A 77 -10.35 6.32 -0.89
N SER A 78 -10.20 7.60 -1.16
CA SER A 78 -9.63 8.19 -2.37
C SER A 78 -8.40 9.05 -2.11
N GLY A 79 -8.29 9.62 -0.91
CA GLY A 79 -7.14 10.36 -0.40
C GLY A 79 -6.11 9.45 0.28
N ARG A 80 -4.98 10.06 0.63
CA ARG A 80 -3.85 9.39 1.27
C ARG A 80 -4.03 9.38 2.80
N VAL A 81 -3.96 8.19 3.38
CA VAL A 81 -3.81 7.94 4.82
C VAL A 81 -2.42 7.34 5.02
N GLU A 82 -1.58 8.02 5.79
CA GLU A 82 -0.25 7.57 6.18
C GLU A 82 -0.20 7.34 7.69
N ILE A 83 0.31 6.18 8.08
CA ILE A 83 0.63 5.86 9.47
C ILE A 83 2.13 5.64 9.53
N THR A 84 2.85 6.57 10.15
CA THR A 84 4.28 6.46 10.38
C THR A 84 4.55 5.95 11.80
N LEU A 85 5.05 4.73 11.88
CA LEU A 85 5.46 4.11 13.14
C LEU A 85 6.92 4.49 13.45
N HIS A 86 7.12 5.14 14.58
CA HIS A 86 8.43 5.52 15.11
C HIS A 86 8.88 4.51 16.16
N GLY A 87 10.16 4.18 16.16
CA GLY A 87 10.73 3.26 17.14
C GLY A 87 12.18 2.96 16.83
N THR A 88 12.89 2.44 17.82
CA THR A 88 14.26 1.97 17.64
C THR A 88 14.24 0.51 17.22
N PHE A 89 15.04 0.17 16.21
CA PHE A 89 15.31 -1.22 15.88
C PHE A 89 16.04 -1.88 17.04
N ASP A 90 15.42 -2.85 17.70
CA ASP A 90 16.05 -3.68 18.74
C ASP A 90 16.26 -5.11 18.18
N PRO A 91 17.47 -5.43 17.68
CA PRO A 91 17.76 -6.77 17.20
C PRO A 91 17.87 -7.76 18.37
N PRO A 92 17.26 -8.96 18.27
CA PRO A 92 17.53 -10.02 19.22
C PRO A 92 19.03 -10.27 19.37
N ALA A 93 19.50 -10.41 20.61
CA ALA A 93 20.92 -10.62 20.91
C ALA A 93 21.50 -11.89 20.27
N ASP A 94 20.64 -12.82 19.82
CA ASP A 94 21.00 -14.07 19.16
C ASP A 94 20.98 -14.01 17.63
N GLY A 95 20.69 -12.86 17.03
CA GLY A 95 20.62 -12.69 15.58
C GLY A 95 19.45 -13.44 14.91
N SER A 96 18.46 -13.89 15.69
CA SER A 96 17.26 -14.50 15.14
C SER A 96 16.31 -13.44 14.57
N ASP A 97 15.67 -13.76 13.44
CA ASP A 97 14.66 -12.90 12.77
C ASP A 97 13.31 -12.90 13.51
N ARG A 98 13.27 -13.35 14.78
CA ARG A 98 12.06 -13.42 15.61
C ARG A 98 11.86 -12.07 16.30
N HIS A 99 11.50 -11.08 15.50
CA HIS A 99 11.24 -9.70 15.94
C HIS A 99 9.82 -9.45 16.47
N LEU A 100 8.94 -10.45 16.46
CA LEU A 100 7.73 -10.38 17.27
C LEU A 100 8.19 -10.62 18.70
N ALA A 101 8.27 -9.53 19.47
CA ALA A 101 8.50 -9.55 20.91
C ALA A 101 7.90 -10.82 21.50
N ALA A 102 8.69 -11.54 22.31
CA ALA A 102 8.09 -12.57 23.16
C ALA A 102 6.84 -11.94 23.78
N ALA A 103 5.68 -12.59 23.68
CA ALA A 103 4.40 -12.01 24.12
C ALA A 103 4.40 -11.50 25.59
N SER A 104 5.47 -11.82 26.34
CA SER A 104 5.76 -11.34 27.69
C SER A 104 6.58 -10.04 27.81
N SER A 105 7.21 -9.52 26.74
CA SER A 105 7.92 -8.23 26.77
C SER A 105 7.02 -7.16 26.17
N SER A 106 6.15 -6.63 27.02
CA SER A 106 5.40 -5.40 26.79
C SER A 106 6.32 -4.17 26.78
N ASP A 107 7.38 -4.18 25.96
CA ASP A 107 8.11 -2.94 25.70
C ASP A 107 7.22 -2.07 24.79
N PRO A 108 6.69 -0.94 25.29
CA PRO A 108 5.80 -0.07 24.53
C PRO A 108 6.48 0.63 23.35
N ARG A 109 7.78 0.39 23.09
CA ARG A 109 8.57 1.00 22.00
C ARG A 109 8.74 0.10 20.77
N VAL A 110 8.03 -1.03 20.71
CA VAL A 110 8.04 -1.89 19.52
C VAL A 110 7.28 -1.18 18.40
N LYS A 111 8.00 -0.82 17.34
CA LYS A 111 7.45 -0.24 16.11
C LYS A 111 6.49 -1.25 15.47
N GLY A 112 5.19 -1.11 15.71
CA GLY A 112 4.20 -2.06 15.19
C GLY A 112 2.75 -1.64 15.38
N ILE A 113 1.87 -2.38 14.69
CA ILE A 113 0.43 -2.38 14.91
C ILE A 113 0.07 -3.81 15.33
N ASP A 114 -0.42 -3.98 16.54
CA ASP A 114 -0.80 -5.26 17.13
C ASP A 114 -2.33 -5.33 17.24
N VAL A 115 -2.93 -6.26 16.48
CA VAL A 115 -4.38 -6.53 16.54
C VAL A 115 -4.57 -7.80 17.36
N ARG A 116 -5.19 -7.65 18.53
CA ARG A 116 -5.37 -8.75 19.48
C ARG A 116 -6.38 -9.77 18.98
N ASP A 117 -6.30 -10.99 19.48
CA ASP A 117 -7.30 -12.04 19.27
C ASP A 117 -8.47 -11.87 20.26
N GLU A 118 -9.19 -10.76 20.11
CA GLU A 118 -10.37 -10.43 20.92
C GLU A 118 -11.63 -10.29 20.05
N GLU A 119 -12.81 -10.51 20.64
CA GLU A 119 -14.06 -10.37 19.90
C GLU A 119 -14.27 -8.91 19.45
N GLY A 120 -14.30 -8.71 18.13
CA GLY A 120 -14.45 -7.39 17.51
C GLY A 120 -13.13 -6.74 17.12
N ALA A 121 -11.99 -7.25 17.61
CA ALA A 121 -10.64 -6.84 17.23
C ALA A 121 -10.44 -7.00 15.72
N ARG A 122 -10.22 -5.89 15.01
CA ARG A 122 -9.95 -5.94 13.56
C ARG A 122 -9.18 -4.74 13.04
N TRP A 123 -8.49 -4.98 11.94
CA TRP A 123 -8.03 -3.97 11.00
C TRP A 123 -8.83 -4.12 9.71
N ASP A 124 -9.57 -3.08 9.31
CA ASP A 124 -10.34 -3.09 8.06
C ASP A 124 -10.14 -1.81 7.20
N PHE A 125 -9.27 -1.90 6.18
CA PHE A 125 -8.92 -0.77 5.30
C PHE A 125 -9.36 -1.00 3.85
N HIS A 126 -10.13 -0.05 3.31
CA HIS A 126 -10.69 -0.08 1.97
C HIS A 126 -10.27 1.16 1.18
N GLY A 127 -9.12 1.08 0.51
CA GLY A 127 -8.70 2.09 -0.48
C GLY A 127 -9.32 1.87 -1.85
N LYS A 128 -8.89 2.69 -2.82
CA LYS A 128 -9.25 2.55 -4.24
C LYS A 128 -8.99 1.13 -4.75
N ARG A 129 -9.98 0.55 -5.44
CA ARG A 129 -9.87 -0.81 -5.98
C ARG A 129 -9.30 -0.79 -7.39
N TYR A 130 -8.06 -1.24 -7.52
CA TYR A 130 -7.46 -1.50 -8.83
C TYR A 130 -7.85 -2.90 -9.31
N ARG A 131 -8.32 -3.00 -10.56
CA ARG A 131 -8.77 -4.26 -11.16
C ARG A 131 -8.44 -4.34 -12.65
N PRO A 132 -8.04 -5.54 -13.12
CA PRO A 132 -7.41 -6.57 -12.29
C PRO A 132 -6.11 -6.01 -11.64
N THR A 133 -5.64 -6.60 -10.53
CA THR A 133 -4.38 -6.15 -9.90
C THR A 133 -3.14 -6.57 -10.70
N TRP A 134 -3.30 -7.54 -11.58
CA TRP A 134 -2.31 -8.00 -12.55
C TRP A 134 -3.03 -8.44 -13.82
N THR A 135 -2.34 -8.38 -14.95
CA THR A 135 -2.82 -8.92 -16.23
C THR A 135 -1.59 -9.27 -17.07
N ARG A 136 -1.79 -10.00 -18.16
CA ARG A 136 -0.72 -10.36 -19.08
C ARG A 136 -0.58 -9.31 -20.18
N LEU A 137 0.60 -9.28 -20.80
CA LEU A 137 0.81 -8.56 -22.04
C LEU A 137 -0.04 -9.20 -23.16
N ALA A 138 -0.74 -8.37 -23.94
CA ALA A 138 -1.46 -8.76 -25.14
C ALA A 138 -0.59 -8.68 -26.41
N ALA A 139 0.54 -7.98 -26.34
CA ALA A 139 1.52 -7.90 -27.42
C ALA A 139 2.94 -7.85 -26.84
N PRO A 140 3.93 -8.44 -27.52
CA PRO A 140 5.31 -8.45 -27.03
C PRO A 140 5.86 -7.03 -26.97
N VAL A 141 6.72 -6.78 -25.98
CA VAL A 141 7.42 -5.51 -25.83
C VAL A 141 8.86 -5.69 -26.31
N PRO A 142 9.29 -5.02 -27.39
CA PRO A 142 10.68 -5.03 -27.81
C PRO A 142 11.46 -4.11 -26.86
N GLY A 143 12.38 -4.67 -26.09
CA GLY A 143 13.23 -3.92 -25.16
C GLY A 143 14.07 -2.84 -25.86
N GLY A 144 14.60 -1.91 -25.07
CA GLY A 144 15.31 -0.73 -25.58
C GLY A 144 16.77 -0.91 -25.98
N SER A 145 17.45 -2.04 -25.70
CA SER A 145 18.92 -2.06 -25.77
C SER A 145 19.58 -2.91 -26.85
N ASP A 146 18.98 -3.93 -27.46
CA ASP A 146 19.61 -4.67 -28.57
C ASP A 146 18.59 -5.62 -29.24
N ASP A 147 18.46 -5.48 -30.56
CA ASP A 147 17.86 -6.41 -31.57
C ASP A 147 16.97 -5.61 -32.53
N ASP A 148 17.52 -5.24 -33.70
CA ASP A 148 16.93 -4.93 -35.04
C ASP A 148 15.45 -4.51 -35.24
N TRP A 149 14.71 -4.18 -34.19
CA TRP A 149 13.29 -3.85 -34.16
C TRP A 149 13.11 -2.35 -33.89
N PRO A 150 12.13 -1.69 -34.52
CA PRO A 150 11.97 -0.24 -34.42
C PRO A 150 11.78 0.21 -32.95
N THR A 151 12.73 1.02 -32.47
CA THR A 151 12.98 1.52 -31.11
C THR A 151 11.91 2.49 -30.54
N ILE A 152 10.66 2.36 -30.97
CA ILE A 152 9.55 3.24 -30.57
C ILE A 152 8.56 2.53 -29.63
N ARG A 153 8.68 1.21 -29.43
CA ARG A 153 7.66 0.37 -28.76
C ARG A 153 7.93 0.01 -27.29
N GLY A 154 9.06 0.38 -26.70
CA GLY A 154 9.37 0.02 -25.30
C GLY A 154 8.51 0.72 -24.23
N ARG A 155 7.74 1.75 -24.60
CA ARG A 155 6.91 2.54 -23.66
C ARG A 155 5.43 2.21 -23.68
N VAL A 156 4.94 1.49 -24.70
CA VAL A 156 3.50 1.24 -24.87
C VAL A 156 3.25 -0.24 -24.67
N LEU A 157 2.53 -0.57 -23.62
CA LEU A 157 2.15 -1.94 -23.28
C LEU A 157 0.67 -2.12 -23.60
N PHE A 158 0.38 -3.16 -24.39
CA PHE A 158 -0.97 -3.67 -24.56
C PHE A 158 -1.19 -4.80 -23.56
N LEU A 159 -2.33 -4.79 -22.90
CA LEU A 159 -2.70 -5.69 -21.81
C LEU A 159 -3.92 -6.52 -22.21
N GLN A 160 -3.98 -7.78 -21.78
CA GLN A 160 -5.10 -8.67 -22.09
C GLN A 160 -6.42 -8.21 -21.47
N ASP A 161 -6.35 -7.45 -20.37
CA ASP A 161 -7.53 -6.88 -19.71
C ASP A 161 -7.45 -5.35 -19.68
N CYS A 162 -8.61 -4.70 -19.79
CA CYS A 162 -8.75 -3.28 -19.45
C CYS A 162 -8.47 -3.09 -17.95
N VAL A 163 -7.64 -2.10 -17.61
CA VAL A 163 -7.21 -1.81 -16.23
C VAL A 163 -7.63 -0.41 -15.82
N ASN A 164 -7.76 -0.19 -14.51
CA ASN A 164 -8.01 1.15 -13.94
C ASN A 164 -6.84 1.62 -13.04
N TRP A 165 -5.63 1.17 -13.33
CA TRP A 165 -4.42 1.53 -12.60
C TRP A 165 -4.20 3.06 -12.61
N PRO A 166 -3.57 3.63 -11.57
CA PRO A 166 -3.41 5.07 -11.48
C PRO A 166 -2.24 5.55 -12.35
N VAL A 167 -2.39 6.73 -12.97
CA VAL A 167 -1.24 7.47 -13.53
C VAL A 167 -0.30 7.85 -12.39
N GLY A 168 1.00 7.69 -12.62
CA GLY A 168 2.04 7.80 -11.60
C GLY A 168 2.21 6.53 -10.75
N GLY A 169 1.36 5.51 -10.93
CA GLY A 169 1.52 4.22 -10.28
C GLY A 169 2.72 3.46 -10.82
N GLU A 170 3.39 2.72 -9.94
CA GLU A 170 4.46 1.79 -10.31
C GLU A 170 3.88 0.40 -10.58
N ILE A 171 4.39 -0.24 -11.63
CA ILE A 171 4.08 -1.62 -12.00
C ILE A 171 5.37 -2.44 -12.01
N ALA A 172 5.25 -3.73 -11.73
CA ALA A 172 6.30 -4.70 -11.98
C ALA A 172 5.95 -5.50 -13.24
N VAL A 173 6.88 -5.57 -14.18
CA VAL A 173 6.80 -6.40 -15.38
C VAL A 173 7.74 -7.57 -15.19
N THR A 174 7.20 -8.78 -15.17
CA THR A 174 8.01 -9.99 -14.94
C THR A 174 8.71 -10.45 -16.21
N THR A 175 9.89 -11.03 -16.04
CA THR A 175 10.72 -11.58 -17.12
C THR A 175 10.03 -12.73 -17.85
N SER A 176 10.34 -12.88 -19.14
CA SER A 176 10.03 -14.08 -19.93
C SER A 176 11.22 -15.05 -20.06
N GLN A 177 12.33 -14.79 -19.37
CA GLN A 177 13.51 -15.66 -19.37
C GLN A 177 13.25 -16.91 -18.54
N ALA A 178 13.82 -18.04 -18.98
CA ALA A 178 13.73 -19.31 -18.25
C ALA A 178 14.44 -19.26 -16.88
N LYS A 179 15.39 -18.34 -16.70
CA LYS A 179 16.09 -18.13 -15.43
C LYS A 179 15.65 -16.80 -14.82
N ASP A 180 14.97 -16.89 -13.70
CA ASP A 180 14.57 -15.77 -12.86
C ASP A 180 15.03 -16.04 -11.42
N THR A 181 16.15 -15.44 -11.03
CA THR A 181 16.69 -15.53 -9.67
C THR A 181 17.03 -14.13 -9.15
N ARG A 182 17.17 -13.99 -7.82
CA ARG A 182 17.48 -12.70 -7.17
C ARG A 182 18.66 -11.95 -7.78
N GLY A 183 19.69 -12.65 -8.27
CA GLY A 183 20.86 -12.05 -8.91
C GLY A 183 20.86 -12.12 -10.45
N PHE A 184 19.81 -12.68 -11.04
CA PHE A 184 19.68 -12.85 -12.48
C PHE A 184 18.20 -12.83 -12.86
N HIS A 185 17.65 -11.63 -13.01
CA HIS A 185 16.30 -11.41 -13.51
C HIS A 185 16.30 -10.29 -14.55
N GLN A 186 15.26 -10.29 -15.37
CA GLN A 186 14.91 -9.18 -16.27
C GLN A 186 13.52 -8.63 -15.89
N ASN A 187 13.17 -8.74 -14.60
CA ASN A 187 12.01 -8.05 -14.04
C ASN A 187 12.29 -6.56 -14.02
N GLU A 188 11.30 -5.76 -14.39
CA GLU A 188 11.43 -4.30 -14.48
C GLU A 188 10.33 -3.61 -13.68
N GLU A 189 10.69 -2.54 -12.99
CA GLU A 189 9.76 -1.62 -12.36
C GLU A 189 9.57 -0.42 -13.28
N ALA A 190 8.32 -0.03 -13.54
CA ALA A 190 8.01 1.05 -14.45
C ALA A 190 6.87 1.92 -13.94
N THR A 191 6.92 3.22 -14.24
CA THR A 191 5.87 4.16 -13.86
C THR A 191 4.90 4.38 -15.02
N VAL A 192 3.59 4.31 -14.71
CA VAL A 192 2.51 4.52 -15.68
C VAL A 192 2.29 6.01 -15.94
N SER A 193 2.35 6.44 -17.20
CA SER A 193 2.05 7.81 -17.63
C SER A 193 0.64 7.97 -18.21
N SER A 194 0.06 6.91 -18.79
CA SER A 194 -1.34 6.91 -19.23
C SER A 194 -1.96 5.51 -19.13
N VAL A 195 -3.29 5.48 -18.97
CA VAL A 195 -4.10 4.25 -18.98
C VAL A 195 -5.32 4.49 -19.87
N ASP A 196 -5.49 3.62 -20.86
CA ASP A 196 -6.59 3.62 -21.81
C ASP A 196 -7.11 2.20 -21.99
N CYS A 197 -8.33 2.08 -22.52
CA CYS A 197 -8.86 0.81 -23.01
C CYS A 197 -9.22 0.94 -24.49
N VAL A 198 -8.83 -0.07 -25.27
CA VAL A 198 -8.97 -0.08 -26.72
C VAL A 198 -9.78 -1.30 -27.15
N THR A 199 -10.65 -1.12 -28.13
CA THR A 199 -11.45 -2.22 -28.69
C THR A 199 -10.87 -2.65 -30.02
N ILE A 200 -10.52 -3.93 -30.16
CA ILE A 200 -10.01 -4.53 -31.38
C ILE A 200 -10.89 -5.74 -31.70
N ASN A 201 -11.50 -5.75 -32.89
CA ASN A 201 -12.40 -6.84 -33.32
C ASN A 201 -13.54 -7.17 -32.33
N GLY A 202 -14.00 -6.18 -31.57
CA GLY A 202 -15.07 -6.35 -30.57
C GLY A 202 -14.59 -6.84 -29.19
N GLU A 203 -13.28 -7.05 -29.00
CA GLU A 203 -12.67 -7.40 -27.72
C GLU A 203 -11.96 -6.19 -27.11
N GLU A 204 -12.09 -6.03 -25.79
CA GLU A 204 -11.49 -4.91 -25.06
C GLU A 204 -10.12 -5.31 -24.49
N TYR A 205 -9.12 -4.47 -24.74
CA TYR A 205 -7.75 -4.61 -24.25
C TYR A 205 -7.35 -3.37 -23.47
N GLY A 206 -6.48 -3.55 -22.48
CA GLY A 206 -5.83 -2.43 -21.82
C GLY A 206 -4.70 -1.89 -22.69
N LYS A 207 -4.47 -0.59 -22.60
CA LYS A 207 -3.28 0.06 -23.15
C LYS A 207 -2.73 0.99 -22.10
N ILE A 208 -1.48 0.80 -21.71
CA ILE A 208 -0.79 1.73 -20.83
C ILE A 208 0.43 2.31 -21.54
N THR A 209 0.76 3.55 -21.19
CA THR A 209 2.02 4.17 -21.58
C THR A 209 2.87 4.33 -20.34
N LEU A 210 4.17 4.08 -20.46
CA LEU A 210 5.17 4.23 -19.40
C LEU A 210 5.85 5.59 -19.51
N THR A 211 6.42 6.09 -18.41
CA THR A 211 7.27 7.29 -18.42
C THR A 211 8.59 7.02 -19.14
N GLU A 212 9.21 5.88 -18.86
CA GLU A 212 10.44 5.39 -19.47
C GLU A 212 10.23 4.05 -20.20
N PRO A 213 11.02 3.75 -21.23
CA PRO A 213 10.88 2.49 -21.96
C PRO A 213 11.40 1.32 -21.10
N LEU A 214 10.81 0.14 -21.27
CA LEU A 214 11.41 -1.10 -20.79
C LEU A 214 12.72 -1.39 -21.53
N VAL A 215 13.69 -1.93 -20.82
CA VAL A 215 15.03 -2.24 -21.33
C VAL A 215 15.05 -3.64 -21.95
N HIS A 216 14.34 -4.60 -21.37
CA HIS A 216 14.33 -5.99 -21.78
C HIS A 216 13.14 -6.33 -22.67
N TYR A 217 13.33 -7.37 -23.48
CA TYR A 217 12.23 -7.95 -24.23
C TYR A 217 11.28 -8.70 -23.28
N HIS A 218 9.98 -8.43 -23.41
CA HIS A 218 8.95 -9.19 -22.71
C HIS A 218 8.03 -9.88 -23.70
N HIS A 219 8.01 -11.22 -23.64
CA HIS A 219 7.12 -12.03 -24.45
C HIS A 219 5.65 -11.86 -24.03
N ALA A 220 4.74 -11.77 -25.00
CA ALA A 220 3.30 -11.91 -24.77
C ALA A 220 2.87 -13.32 -25.19
N GLY A 221 2.38 -14.10 -24.22
CA GLY A 221 1.76 -15.41 -24.48
C GLY A 221 0.33 -15.28 -25.00
N GLU A 222 -0.20 -16.39 -25.53
CA GLU A 222 -1.63 -16.50 -25.84
C GLU A 222 -2.49 -16.32 -24.58
N ARG A 223 -3.78 -16.01 -24.78
CA ARG A 223 -4.74 -15.82 -23.69
C ARG A 223 -5.06 -17.17 -23.05
N GLU A 224 -4.48 -17.45 -21.89
CA GLU A 224 -4.73 -18.66 -21.10
C GLU A 224 -5.33 -18.30 -19.73
N TYR A 225 -6.56 -18.70 -19.44
CA TYR A 225 -7.17 -18.57 -18.11
C TYR A 225 -7.12 -19.89 -17.34
#